data_AF-A0A966UDH4-F1
#
_entry.id   AF-A0A966UDH4-F1
#
_cell.length_a   1.000
_cell.length_b   1.000
_cell.length_c   1.000
_cell.angle_alpha   90.00
_cell.angle_beta   90.00
_cell.angle_gamma   90.00
#
_symmetry.space_group_name_H-M   'P 1'
#
loop_
_entity.id
_entity.type
_entity.pdbx_description
1 polymer ?
#
loop_
_entity_poly.entity_id
_entity_poly.type
_entity_poly.pdbx_seq_one_letter_code
_entity_poly.pdbx_strand_id
1 'polypeptide(L)'
;MKRTLHFASFAWRSELGLHRDGNEDSGLISQNLIAVADGMGGYAGGEVASRTAIKTLADLLPVLNNAELDPQSRDEIFRTSISEIDT
;
A
#
# COMPACT_ATOMS: atom_id res chain seq x y z
N MET A 1 -14.04 12.91 23.89
CA MET A 1 -13.42 11.70 23.30
C MET A 1 -12.00 11.56 23.84
N LYS A 2 -11.66 10.44 24.50
CA LYS A 2 -10.25 10.10 24.81
C LYS A 2 -9.62 9.50 23.55
N ARG A 3 -8.68 10.18 22.91
CA ARG A 3 -7.83 9.58 21.86
C ARG A 3 -6.68 8.85 22.54
N THR A 4 -6.69 7.52 22.49
CA THR A 4 -5.51 6.73 22.84
C THR A 4 -4.52 6.83 21.68
N LEU A 5 -3.34 7.38 21.94
CA LEU A 5 -2.26 7.41 20.96
C LEU A 5 -1.52 6.08 21.00
N HIS A 6 -1.43 5.42 19.86
CA HIS A 6 -0.65 4.21 19.67
C HIS A 6 0.60 4.59 18.87
N PHE A 7 1.78 4.35 19.44
CA PHE A 7 3.05 4.50 18.72
C PHE A 7 3.39 3.17 18.06
N ALA A 8 3.78 3.23 16.79
CA ALA A 8 4.27 2.09 16.04
C ALA A 8 5.53 2.51 15.27
N SER A 9 6.59 1.72 15.41
CA SER A 9 7.82 1.88 14.65
C SER A 9 7.83 0.87 13.51
N PHE A 10 8.18 1.31 12.31
CA PHE A 10 8.23 0.46 11.13
C PHE A 10 9.61 0.53 10.49
N ALA A 11 10.05 -0.58 9.93
CA ALA A 11 11.23 -0.69 9.10
C ALA A 11 10.87 -1.45 7.84
N TRP A 12 11.49 -1.09 6.71
CA TRP A 12 11.26 -1.74 5.44
C TRP A 12 12.56 -1.84 4.66
N ARG A 13 12.61 -2.86 3.80
CA ARG A 13 13.67 -3.09 2.84
C ARG A 13 13.07 -3.90 1.70
N SER A 14 13.45 -3.58 0.47
CA SER A 14 13.20 -4.43 -0.70
C SER A 14 14.54 -4.68 -1.37
N GLU A 15 14.73 -5.88 -1.90
CA GLU A 15 15.99 -6.32 -2.51
C GLU A 15 15.68 -7.12 -3.78
N LEU A 16 16.54 -6.94 -4.78
CA LEU A 16 16.46 -7.68 -6.04
C LEU A 16 16.60 -9.20 -5.88
N GLY A 17 17.42 -9.62 -4.91
CA GLY A 17 17.84 -11.01 -4.75
C GLY A 17 18.99 -11.40 -5.70
N LEU A 18 19.21 -12.71 -5.86
CA LEU A 18 20.40 -13.26 -6.53
C LEU A 18 20.19 -13.72 -7.99
N HIS A 19 18.94 -13.79 -8.45
CA HIS A 19 18.58 -14.48 -9.70
C HIS A 19 17.83 -13.63 -10.71
N ARG A 20 17.26 -12.49 -10.30
CA ARG A 20 16.47 -11.61 -11.17
C ARG A 20 17.31 -10.42 -11.62
N ASP A 21 17.05 -9.95 -12.83
CA ASP A 21 17.68 -8.74 -13.39
C ASP A 21 16.97 -7.45 -12.96
N GLY A 22 15.73 -7.54 -12.47
CA GLY A 22 14.90 -6.42 -12.04
C GLY A 22 14.06 -6.75 -10.81
N ASN A 23 13.79 -5.73 -10.00
CA ASN A 23 12.97 -5.85 -8.81
C ASN A 23 11.56 -5.36 -9.13
N GLU A 24 10.60 -6.29 -9.16
CA GLU A 24 9.20 -5.99 -9.46
C GLU A 24 8.39 -5.73 -8.18
N ASP A 25 9.02 -5.66 -7.00
CA ASP A 25 8.37 -5.33 -5.73
C ASP A 25 8.18 -3.81 -5.56
N SER A 26 7.04 -3.42 -4.99
CA SER A 26 6.77 -2.04 -4.54
C SER A 26 6.18 -2.04 -3.12
N GLY A 27 6.37 -0.96 -2.36
CA GLY A 27 5.85 -0.84 -0.99
C GLY A 27 5.43 0.56 -0.60
N LEU A 28 4.54 0.65 0.39
CA LEU A 28 4.02 1.87 0.99
C LEU A 28 4.03 1.75 2.52
N ILE A 29 4.53 2.77 3.21
CA ILE A 29 4.39 2.91 4.66
C ILE A 29 3.80 4.28 4.98
N SER A 30 2.75 4.26 5.78
CA SER A 30 2.10 5.44 6.34
C SER A 30 1.62 5.14 7.76
N GLN A 31 1.04 6.15 8.42
CA GLN A 31 0.52 6.00 9.77
C GLN A 31 -0.64 4.98 9.85
N ASN A 32 -1.48 4.90 8.81
CA ASN A 32 -2.72 4.12 8.83
C ASN A 32 -2.77 2.98 7.79
N LEU A 33 -1.72 2.85 6.98
CA LEU A 33 -1.64 1.84 5.92
C LEU A 33 -0.19 1.45 5.68
N ILE A 34 0.07 0.13 5.66
CA ILE A 34 1.30 -0.48 5.18
C ILE A 34 0.91 -1.46 4.08
N ALA A 35 1.55 -1.37 2.93
CA ALA A 35 1.27 -2.23 1.80
C ALA A 35 2.56 -2.66 1.10
N VAL A 36 2.53 -3.87 0.56
CA VAL A 36 3.56 -4.45 -0.30
C VAL A 36 2.86 -5.06 -1.50
N ALA A 37 3.39 -4.84 -2.69
CA ALA A 37 2.90 -5.40 -3.94
C ALA A 37 4.06 -6.12 -4.65
N ASP A 38 3.88 -7.42 -4.92
CA ASP A 38 4.78 -8.23 -5.75
C ASP A 38 4.27 -8.18 -7.20
N GLY A 39 5.05 -7.56 -8.08
CA GLY A 39 4.70 -7.37 -9.48
C GLY A 39 5.00 -8.60 -10.31
N MET A 40 4.03 -9.04 -11.11
CA MET A 40 4.22 -10.12 -12.08
C MET A 40 3.99 -9.58 -13.50
N GLY A 41 4.81 -10.00 -14.46
CA GLY A 41 4.64 -9.60 -15.86
C GLY A 41 5.92 -9.61 -16.70
N GLY A 42 7.10 -9.66 -16.05
CA GLY A 42 8.40 -9.73 -16.69
C GLY A 42 8.95 -8.35 -17.05
N TYR A 43 10.18 -8.09 -16.59
CA TYR A 43 10.90 -6.81 -16.74
C TYR A 43 10.02 -5.59 -16.36
N ALA A 44 9.47 -4.90 -17.35
CA ALA A 44 8.70 -3.67 -17.15
C ALA A 44 7.24 -3.94 -16.73
N GLY A 45 6.70 -5.11 -17.06
CA GLY A 45 5.29 -5.44 -16.80
C GLY A 45 4.99 -5.53 -15.30
N GLY A 46 5.78 -6.30 -14.56
CA GLY A 46 5.60 -6.43 -13.11
C GLY A 46 5.96 -5.15 -12.37
N GLU A 47 7.01 -4.44 -12.78
CA GLU A 47 7.36 -3.15 -12.17
C GLU A 47 6.23 -2.11 -12.32
N VAL A 48 5.59 -2.05 -13.50
CA VAL A 48 4.44 -1.16 -13.70
C VAL A 48 3.24 -1.62 -12.88
N ALA A 49 2.98 -2.92 -12.82
CA ALA A 49 1.85 -3.48 -12.06
C ALA A 49 1.96 -3.17 -10.56
N SER A 50 3.07 -3.52 -9.91
CA SER A 50 3.24 -3.29 -8.48
C SER A 50 3.26 -1.80 -8.12
N ARG A 51 3.88 -0.97 -8.96
CA ARG A 51 3.90 0.49 -8.78
C ARG A 51 2.49 1.09 -8.90
N THR A 52 1.68 0.59 -9.83
CA THR A 52 0.30 1.05 -10.01
C THR A 52 -0.55 0.69 -8.79
N ALA A 53 -0.45 -0.55 -8.31
CA ALA A 53 -1.14 -0.98 -7.09
C ALA A 53 -0.80 -0.10 -5.88
N ILE A 54 0.50 0.15 -5.64
CA ILE A 54 0.96 1.00 -4.55
C ILE A 54 0.52 2.46 -4.74
N LYS A 55 0.51 2.97 -5.97
CA LYS A 55 0.07 4.34 -6.26
C LYS A 55 -1.43 4.52 -5.94
N THR A 56 -2.28 3.59 -6.37
CA THR A 56 -3.71 3.60 -6.05
C THR A 56 -3.92 3.66 -4.53
N LEU A 57 -3.16 2.86 -3.76
CA LEU A 57 -3.21 2.91 -2.30
C LEU A 57 -2.71 4.23 -1.70
N ALA A 58 -1.67 4.82 -2.28
CA ALA A 58 -1.11 6.08 -1.84
C ALA A 58 -2.10 7.24 -2.02
N ASP A 59 -2.88 7.23 -3.10
CA ASP A 59 -3.88 8.27 -3.40
C ASP A 59 -5.04 8.30 -2.37
N LEU A 60 -5.24 7.21 -1.63
CA LEU A 60 -6.25 7.11 -0.56
C LEU A 60 -5.77 7.65 0.80
N LEU A 61 -4.46 7.83 0.98
CA LEU A 61 -3.89 8.25 2.26
C LEU A 61 -4.52 9.53 2.83
N PRO A 62 -4.85 10.58 2.05
CA PRO A 62 -5.52 11.76 2.59
C PRO A 62 -6.86 11.43 3.26
N VAL A 63 -7.61 10.50 2.68
CA VAL A 63 -8.89 10.03 3.21
C VAL A 63 -8.66 9.18 4.46
N LEU A 64 -7.75 8.20 4.37
CA LEU A 64 -7.42 7.30 5.50
C LEU A 64 -6.78 8.02 6.70
N ASN A 65 -6.11 9.14 6.47
CA ASN A 65 -5.52 9.98 7.51
C ASN A 65 -6.53 10.94 8.17
N ASN A 66 -7.76 11.03 7.66
CA ASN A 66 -8.80 11.82 8.28
C ASN A 66 -9.18 11.23 9.65
N ALA A 67 -8.99 12.01 10.70
CA ALA A 67 -9.27 11.59 12.08
C ALA A 67 -10.77 11.44 12.37
N GLU A 68 -11.63 12.11 11.60
CA GLU A 68 -13.09 12.06 11.74
C GLU A 68 -13.71 10.87 10.99
N LEU A 69 -12.92 10.13 10.21
CA LEU A 69 -13.42 8.99 9.45
C LEU A 69 -13.76 7.84 10.40
N ASP A 70 -15.00 7.37 10.37
CA ASP A 70 -15.43 6.30 11.25
C ASP A 70 -14.82 4.95 10.83
N PRO A 71 -14.73 3.97 11.75
CA PRO A 71 -14.10 2.68 11.44
C PRO A 71 -14.78 1.89 10.31
N GLN A 72 -16.11 1.98 10.15
CA GLN A 72 -16.82 1.22 9.12
C GLN A 72 -16.51 1.79 7.73
N SER A 73 -16.52 3.11 7.60
CA SER A 73 -16.12 3.79 6.36
C SER A 73 -14.66 3.50 6.00
N ARG A 74 -13.75 3.39 6.99
CA ARG A 74 -12.36 2.98 6.74
C ARG A 74 -12.30 1.59 6.10
N ASP A 75 -13.01 0.62 6.65
CA ASP A 75 -13.05 -0.76 6.15
C ASP A 75 -13.64 -0.82 4.73
N GLU A 76 -14.68 -0.04 4.46
CA GLU A 76 -15.31 0.02 3.13
C GLU A 76 -14.38 0.62 2.07
N ILE A 77 -13.70 1.72 2.40
CA ILE A 77 -12.69 2.33 1.52
C ILE A 77 -11.61 1.30 1.20
N PHE A 78 -11.08 0.60 2.20
CA PHE A 78 -10.07 -0.44 1.97
C PHE A 78 -10.57 -1.53 1.02
N ARG A 79 -11.78 -2.06 1.22
CA ARG A 79 -12.36 -3.08 0.33
C ARG A 79 -12.50 -2.60 -1.11
N THR A 80 -13.02 -1.38 -1.29
CA THR A 80 -13.23 -0.79 -2.62
C THR A 80 -11.90 -0.62 -3.35
N SER A 81 -10.88 -0.16 -2.62
CA SER A 81 -9.55 0.10 -3.16
C SER A 81 -8.84 -1.16 -3.67
N ILE A 82 -9.01 -2.28 -2.97
CA ILE A 82 -8.48 -3.57 -3.45
C ILE A 82 -9.17 -3.98 -4.75
N SER A 83 -10.48 -3.77 -4.87
CA SER A 83 -11.19 -4.05 -6.12
C SER A 83 -10.76 -3.14 -7.27
N GLU A 84 -10.41 -1.88 -7.01
CA GLU A 84 -9.91 -0.95 -8.03
C GLU A 84 -8.53 -1.35 -8.56
N ILE A 85 -7.69 -1.96 -7.72
CA ILE A 85 -6.35 -2.43 -8.13
C ILE A 85 -6.45 -3.62 -9.10
N ASP A 86 -7.49 -4.44 -8.98
CA ASP A 86 -7.72 -5.64 -9.80
C ASP A 86 -8.35 -5.33 -11.18
N THR A 87 -8.74 -4.08 -11.44
CA THR A 87 -9.48 -3.67 -12.67
C THR A 87 -8.60 -2.89 -13.63
#